data_AF-A0A2W4TWS8-F1
#
_entry.id   AF-A0A2W4TWS8-F1
#
_cell.length_a   1.000
_cell.length_b   1.000
_cell.length_c   1.000
_cell.angle_alpha   90.00
_cell.angle_beta   90.00
_cell.angle_gamma   90.00
#
_symmetry.space_group_name_H-M   'P 1'
#
loop_
_entity.id
_entity.type
_entity.pdbx_description
1 polymer ?
#
loop_
_entity_poly.entity_id
_entity_poly.type
_entity_poly.pdbx_seq_one_letter_code
_entity_poly.pdbx_strand_id
1 'polypeptide(L)'
;MSRRLRLIVWAAIAVLIWNVIFDLHITRGVRYVLQATAEAELGWGPSVAIGDVMRTTSRDGAKAASLWAAMVFVAGWLTTRR
;
A
#
# COMPACT_ATOMS: atom_id res chain seq x y z
N MET A 1 28.53 -6.16 -13.72
CA MET A 1 27.61 -5.47 -12.78
C MET A 1 27.99 -5.85 -11.35
N SER A 2 28.40 -4.91 -10.49
CA SER A 2 28.79 -5.23 -9.11
C SER A 2 27.60 -5.78 -8.31
N ARG A 3 27.85 -6.73 -7.39
CA ARG A 3 26.80 -7.32 -6.52
C ARG A 3 26.00 -6.24 -5.77
N ARG A 4 26.68 -5.15 -5.38
CA ARG A 4 26.09 -3.97 -4.75
C ARG A 4 25.05 -3.28 -5.63
N LEU A 5 25.34 -3.08 -6.92
CA LEU A 5 24.41 -2.42 -7.84
C LEU A 5 23.12 -3.21 -8.02
N ARG A 6 23.21 -4.55 -8.12
CA ARG A 6 22.02 -5.41 -8.23
C ARG A 6 21.15 -5.34 -6.97
N LEU A 7 21.76 -5.28 -5.79
CA LEU A 7 21.02 -5.11 -4.53
C LEU A 7 20.30 -3.76 -4.44
N ILE A 8 20.96 -2.68 -4.89
CA ILE A 8 20.35 -1.34 -4.92
C ILE A 8 19.14 -1.32 -5.85
N VAL A 9 19.23 -1.93 -7.03
CA VAL A 9 18.11 -2.03 -7.97
C VAL A 9 16.93 -2.78 -7.35
N TRP A 10 17.18 -3.91 -6.70
CA TRP A 10 16.12 -4.68 -6.03
C TRP A 10 15.51 -3.95 -4.84
N ALA A 11 16.31 -3.21 -4.07
CA ALA A 11 15.80 -2.33 -3.02
C ALA A 11 14.90 -1.23 -3.60
N ALA A 12 15.31 -0.59 -4.71
CA ALA A 12 14.51 0.42 -5.39
C ALA A 12 13.18 -0.16 -5.91
N ILE A 13 13.19 -1.37 -6.49
CA ILE A 13 11.98 -2.07 -6.94
C ILE A 13 11.05 -2.37 -5.76
N ALA A 14 11.60 -2.87 -4.64
CA ALA A 14 10.80 -3.14 -3.44
C ALA A 14 10.12 -1.86 -2.90
N VAL A 15 10.83 -0.73 -2.90
CA VAL A 15 10.27 0.58 -2.52
C VAL A 15 9.19 1.03 -3.49
N LEU A 16 9.38 0.87 -4.80
CA LEU A 16 8.36 1.20 -5.80
C LEU A 16 7.09 0.38 -5.59
N ILE A 17 7.23 -0.93 -5.38
CA ILE A 17 6.09 -1.82 -5.11
C ILE A 17 5.39 -1.45 -3.81
N TRP A 18 6.15 -1.10 -2.78
CA TRP A 18 5.59 -0.61 -1.52
C TRP A 18 4.67 0.60 -1.77
N ASN A 19 5.15 1.59 -2.51
CA ASN A 19 4.38 2.80 -2.82
C ASN A 19 3.13 2.48 -3.63
N VAL A 20 3.22 1.64 -4.66
CA VAL A 20 2.08 1.25 -5.50
C VAL A 20 0.99 0.54 -4.68
N ILE A 21 1.38 -0.42 -3.83
CA ILE A 21 0.42 -1.17 -3.01
C ILE A 21 -0.21 -0.27 -1.95
N PHE A 22 0.56 0.62 -1.35
CA PHE A 22 0.07 1.58 -0.37
C PHE A 22 -0.93 2.57 -1.00
N ASP A 23 -0.57 3.18 -2.12
CA ASP A 23 -1.42 4.12 -2.86
C ASP A 23 -2.75 3.49 -3.30
N LEU A 24 -2.69 2.23 -3.75
CA LEU A 24 -3.88 1.47 -4.12
C LEU A 24 -4.83 1.25 -2.93
N HIS A 25 -4.30 1.05 -1.72
CA HIS A 25 -5.13 0.96 -0.50
C HIS A 25 -5.72 2.31 -0.12
N ILE A 26 -4.92 3.38 -0.12
CA ILE A 26 -5.41 4.73 0.16
C ILE A 26 -6.51 5.13 -0.81
N THR A 27 -6.33 4.93 -2.11
CA THR A 27 -7.33 5.23 -3.14
C THR A 27 -8.64 4.49 -2.90
N ARG A 28 -8.58 3.21 -2.48
CA ARG A 28 -9.78 2.45 -2.11
C ARG A 28 -10.50 3.03 -0.91
N GLY A 29 -9.76 3.40 0.15
CA GLY A 29 -10.35 4.01 1.32
C GLY A 29 -10.98 5.38 1.02
N VAL A 30 -10.32 6.21 0.20
CA VAL A 30 -10.86 7.52 -0.22
C VAL A 30 -12.17 7.34 -0.98
N ARG A 31 -12.23 6.39 -1.92
CA ARG A 31 -13.47 6.08 -2.66
C ARG A 31 -14.60 5.62 -1.72
N TYR A 32 -14.28 4.77 -0.75
CA TYR A 32 -15.24 4.32 0.25
C TYR A 32 -15.79 5.50 1.07
N VAL A 33 -14.90 6.39 1.55
CA VAL A 33 -15.33 7.59 2.29
C VAL A 33 -16.25 8.45 1.44
N LEU A 34 -15.87 8.75 0.20
CA LEU A 34 -16.68 9.60 -0.68
C LEU A 34 -18.06 9.00 -0.93
N GLN A 35 -18.14 7.69 -1.17
CA GLN A 35 -19.41 7.01 -1.36
C GLN A 35 -20.27 7.06 -0.10
N ALA A 36 -19.69 6.74 1.06
CA ALA A 36 -20.43 6.70 2.32
C ALA A 36 -20.87 8.10 2.79
N THR A 37 -20.10 9.16 2.50
CA THR A 37 -20.52 10.55 2.70
C THR A 37 -21.72 10.89 1.83
N ALA A 38 -21.70 10.51 0.55
CA ALA A 38 -22.82 10.74 -0.36
C ALA A 38 -24.08 9.97 0.08
N GLU A 39 -23.95 8.73 0.54
CA GLU A 39 -25.06 7.94 1.09
C GLU A 39 -25.63 8.58 2.36
N ALA A 40 -24.78 9.11 3.24
CA ALA A 40 -25.21 9.80 4.46
C ALA A 40 -25.94 11.12 4.14
N GLU A 41 -25.46 11.89 3.15
CA GLU A 41 -26.12 13.12 2.68
C GLU A 41 -27.53 12.86 2.10
N LEU A 42 -27.74 11.70 1.48
CA LEU A 42 -29.04 11.25 0.97
C LEU A 42 -29.94 10.61 2.05
N GLY A 43 -29.45 10.48 3.28
CA GLY A 43 -30.17 9.82 4.38
C GLY A 43 -30.25 8.29 4.24
N TRP A 44 -29.40 7.68 3.42
CA TRP A 44 -29.39 6.25 3.12
C TRP A 44 -28.41 5.43 3.98
N GLY A 45 -27.64 6.08 4.86
CA GLY A 45 -26.67 5.38 5.71
C GLY A 45 -26.09 6.26 6.82
N PRO A 46 -25.32 5.65 7.76
CA PRO A 46 -24.64 6.37 8.83
C PRO A 46 -23.46 7.19 8.27
N SER A 47 -23.26 8.38 8.85
CA SER A 47 -22.07 9.18 8.57
C SER A 47 -20.82 8.48 9.10
N VAL A 48 -19.79 8.35 8.27
CA VAL A 48 -18.49 7.78 8.64
C VAL A 48 -17.48 8.88 8.91
N ALA A 49 -16.75 8.75 10.02
CA ALA A 49 -15.62 9.61 10.30
C ALA A 49 -14.46 9.27 9.34
N ILE A 50 -14.10 10.22 8.48
CA ILE A 50 -12.99 10.11 7.52
C ILE A 50 -11.71 9.62 8.23
N GLY A 51 -11.44 10.16 9.42
CA GLY A 51 -10.26 9.82 10.21
C GLY A 51 -10.18 8.34 10.58
N ASP A 52 -11.29 7.70 10.94
CA ASP A 52 -11.32 6.31 11.37
C ASP A 52 -11.11 5.35 10.20
N VAL A 53 -11.75 5.65 9.05
CA VAL A 53 -11.55 4.89 7.82
C VAL A 53 -10.11 5.04 7.35
N MET A 54 -9.60 6.27 7.24
CA MET A 54 -8.23 6.51 6.77
C MET A 54 -7.17 5.90 7.68
N ARG A 55 -7.38 5.91 9.00
CA ARG A 55 -6.45 5.29 9.96
C ARG A 55 -6.38 3.78 9.76
N THR A 56 -7.51 3.15 9.55
CA THR A 56 -7.61 1.70 9.31
C THR A 56 -7.03 1.33 7.95
N THR A 57 -7.45 2.03 6.89
CA THR A 57 -6.94 1.85 5.53
C THR A 57 -5.43 2.06 5.44
N SER A 58 -4.88 3.09 6.10
CA SER A 58 -3.44 3.36 6.12
C SER A 58 -2.69 2.24 6.83
N ARG A 59 -3.20 1.76 7.98
CA ARG A 59 -2.58 0.67 8.73
C ARG A 59 -2.56 -0.62 7.91
N ASP A 60 -3.65 -0.96 7.26
CA ASP A 60 -3.75 -2.20 6.48
C ASP A 60 -2.99 -2.11 5.16
N GLY A 61 -3.03 -0.94 4.51
CA GLY A 61 -2.20 -0.63 3.34
C GLY A 61 -0.71 -0.74 3.66
N ALA A 62 -0.25 -0.20 4.79
CA ALA A 62 1.14 -0.32 5.22
C ALA A 62 1.54 -1.76 5.50
N LYS A 63 0.69 -2.58 6.15
CA LYS A 63 0.96 -4.01 6.35
C LYS A 63 1.08 -4.74 5.01
N ALA A 64 0.11 -4.57 4.11
CA ALA A 64 0.11 -5.22 2.81
C ALA A 64 1.31 -4.81 1.96
N ALA A 65 1.61 -3.50 1.89
CA ALA A 65 2.75 -2.98 1.17
C ALA A 65 4.08 -3.50 1.73
N SER A 66 4.21 -3.59 3.05
CA SER A 66 5.43 -4.11 3.70
C SER A 66 5.63 -5.59 3.42
N LEU A 67 4.56 -6.39 3.42
CA LEU A 67 4.61 -7.81 3.08
C LEU A 67 5.07 -8.01 1.62
N TRP A 68 4.49 -7.27 0.68
CA TRP A 68 4.88 -7.32 -0.73
C TRP A 68 6.31 -6.85 -0.97
N ALA A 69 6.71 -5.73 -0.36
CA ALA A 69 8.06 -5.21 -0.46
C ALA A 69 9.10 -6.20 0.09
N ALA A 70 8.81 -6.83 1.24
CA ALA A 70 9.68 -7.85 1.82
C ALA A 70 9.82 -9.08 0.91
N MET A 71 8.72 -9.59 0.34
CA MET A 71 8.77 -10.73 -0.60
C MET A 71 9.62 -10.41 -1.82
N VAL A 72 9.45 -9.23 -2.41
CA VAL A 72 10.22 -8.80 -3.59
C VAL A 72 11.70 -8.64 -3.25
N PHE A 73 12.00 -8.02 -2.12
CA PHE A 73 13.39 -7.85 -1.68
C PHE A 73 14.07 -9.19 -1.44
N VAL A 74 13.41 -10.14 -0.78
CA VAL A 74 13.91 -11.50 -0.56
C VAL A 74 14.13 -12.24 -1.89
N ALA A 75 13.20 -12.12 -2.84
CA ALA A 75 13.35 -12.70 -4.18
C ALA A 75 14.57 -12.12 -4.91
N GLY A 76 14.76 -10.80 -4.84
CA GLY A 76 15.93 -10.12 -5.40
C GLY A 76 17.25 -10.52 -4.74
N TRP A 77 17.24 -10.69 -3.42
CA TRP A 77 18.39 -11.19 -2.66
C TRP A 77 18.76 -12.62 -3.05
N LEU A 78 17.78 -13.52 -3.17
CA LEU A 78 18.00 -14.90 -3.60
C LEU A 78 18.56 -14.96 -5.03
N THR A 79 18.07 -14.09 -5.92
CA THR A 79 18.54 -14.00 -7.30
C THR A 79 19.98 -13.50 -7.39
N THR A 80 20.42 -12.62 -6.49
CA THR A 80 21.79 -12.07 -6.46
C THR A 80 22.80 -12.92 -5.72
N ARG A 81 22.34 -13.96 -5.01
CA ARG A 81 23.18 -14.96 -4.33
C ARG A 81 23.58 -16.11 -5.27
N ARG A 82 22.79 -16.39 -6.30
CA ARG A 82 23.14 -17.30 -7.41
C ARG A 82 24.07 -16.60 -8.40
#